data_AF-A0A950SK28-F1
#
_entry.id   AF-A0A950SK28-F1
#
_cell.length_a   1.000
_cell.length_b   1.000
_cell.length_c   1.000
_cell.angle_alpha   90.00
_cell.angle_beta   90.00
_cell.angle_gamma   90.00
#
_symmetry.space_group_name_H-M   'P 1'
#
loop_
_entity.id
_entity.type
_entity.pdbx_description
1 polymer ?
#
loop_
_entity_poly.entity_id
_entity_poly.type
_entity_poly.pdbx_seq_one_letter_code
_entity_poly.pdbx_strand_id
1 'polypeptide(L)'
;MTFVTRIAGTAALGAVMVIGSSLSAPPAQAGYIVTLTQAGTSVVASGSGLIDLTGLTFESSASNITIAINPSAGTMVIGPTPMTGNAGDQYFGLSGPTTFGSGGFTVATRGSGDIVGEVFGTLYVPKGYVSDNPLSSSATWNNATLNSLGVTPGAYEWTWGTGSNQNLTLDIMAAPVPEPSALSALGVGLAALALAGLWRRRRQT
;
A
#
# COMPACT_ATOMS: atom_id res chain seq x y z
N MET A 1 1.25 -8.33 79.29
CA MET A 1 2.46 -8.91 78.67
C MET A 1 1.97 -9.67 77.45
N THR A 2 2.34 -9.46 76.19
CA THR A 2 3.44 -8.77 75.52
C THR A 2 3.17 -8.94 74.00
N PHE A 3 3.38 -7.88 73.22
CA PHE A 3 3.81 -7.78 71.80
C PHE A 3 3.30 -8.79 70.72
N VAL A 4 2.54 -8.37 69.70
CA VAL A 4 2.90 -7.83 68.34
C VAL A 4 3.54 -8.85 67.36
N THR A 5 3.11 -8.76 66.08
CA THR A 5 3.86 -9.00 64.81
C THR A 5 3.99 -10.47 64.32
N ARG A 6 3.90 -10.89 63.04
CA ARG A 6 3.70 -10.29 61.71
C ARG A 6 3.80 -11.42 60.62
N ILE A 7 3.42 -11.13 59.36
CA ILE A 7 3.89 -11.72 58.05
C ILE A 7 3.28 -13.09 57.66
N ALA A 8 2.43 -13.22 56.63
CA ALA A 8 2.55 -13.14 55.16
C ALA A 8 2.92 -14.47 54.46
N GLY A 9 2.33 -14.72 53.28
CA GLY A 9 2.77 -15.68 52.25
C GLY A 9 1.61 -16.51 51.65
N THR A 10 0.91 -16.06 50.60
CA THR A 10 1.17 -16.21 49.15
C THR A 10 1.12 -17.62 48.55
N ALA A 11 0.38 -17.69 47.44
CA ALA A 11 0.60 -18.47 46.22
C ALA A 11 -0.03 -19.87 46.09
N ALA A 12 -1.03 -19.94 45.21
CA ALA A 12 -1.12 -21.01 44.22
C ALA A 12 -1.59 -20.41 42.88
N LEU A 13 -0.62 -20.21 41.98
CA LEU A 13 -0.81 -19.85 40.58
C LEU A 13 -1.45 -21.04 39.84
N GLY A 14 -2.69 -20.87 39.37
CA GLY A 14 -3.26 -21.74 38.34
C GLY A 14 -2.94 -21.16 36.97
N ALA A 15 -1.88 -21.65 36.33
CA ALA A 15 -1.56 -21.30 34.95
C ALA A 15 -2.44 -22.13 34.01
N VAL A 16 -3.42 -21.47 33.36
CA VAL A 16 -4.18 -22.06 32.25
C VAL A 16 -3.32 -21.89 30.98
N MET A 17 -2.87 -23.02 30.44
CA MET A 17 -2.10 -23.11 29.21
C MET A 17 -3.08 -22.97 28.03
N VAL A 18 -3.23 -21.77 27.48
CA VAL A 18 -3.93 -21.55 26.22
C VAL A 18 -3.00 -21.98 25.09
N ILE A 19 -3.24 -23.17 24.54
CA ILE A 19 -2.66 -23.58 23.26
C ILE A 19 -3.33 -22.72 22.19
N GLY A 20 -2.75 -21.56 21.93
CA GLY A 20 -3.12 -20.73 20.79
C GLY A 20 -2.74 -21.49 19.53
N SER A 21 -3.73 -22.10 18.89
CA SER A 21 -3.62 -22.64 17.55
C SER A 21 -3.07 -21.53 16.65
N SER A 22 -1.79 -21.60 16.31
CA SER A 22 -1.23 -20.78 15.23
C SER A 22 -1.98 -21.19 13.97
N LEU A 23 -3.00 -20.42 13.59
CA LEU A 23 -3.48 -20.44 12.22
C LEU A 23 -2.28 -20.06 11.37
N SER A 24 -1.60 -21.07 10.83
CA SER A 24 -0.70 -20.88 9.71
C SER A 24 -1.60 -20.39 8.58
N ALA A 25 -1.74 -19.08 8.46
CA ALA A 25 -2.30 -18.50 7.25
C ALA A 25 -1.55 -19.14 6.08
N PRO A 26 -2.25 -19.63 5.04
CA PRO A 26 -1.56 -20.02 3.81
C PRO A 26 -0.63 -18.85 3.44
N PRO A 27 0.60 -19.12 2.95
CA PRO A 27 1.37 -18.05 2.34
C PRO A 27 0.43 -17.42 1.31
N ALA A 28 0.07 -16.16 1.51
CA ALA A 28 -0.58 -15.40 0.45
C ALA A 28 0.44 -15.40 -0.68
N GLN A 29 0.22 -16.25 -1.69
CA GLN A 29 1.03 -16.28 -2.88
C GLN A 29 0.70 -15.00 -3.65
N ALA A 30 1.25 -13.89 -3.17
CA ALA A 30 1.21 -12.66 -3.90
C ALA A 30 2.21 -12.80 -5.05
N GLY A 31 1.71 -12.68 -6.28
CA GLY A 31 2.53 -12.53 -7.46
C GLY A 31 3.24 -11.19 -7.42
N TYR A 32 2.90 -10.31 -8.35
CA TYR A 32 3.53 -9.00 -8.41
C TYR A 32 2.68 -7.95 -7.70
N ILE A 33 3.25 -7.30 -6.68
CA ILE A 33 2.57 -6.23 -5.94
C ILE A 33 3.21 -4.89 -6.27
N VAL A 34 2.38 -3.91 -6.62
CA VAL A 34 2.73 -2.50 -6.68
C VAL A 34 2.13 -1.77 -5.49
N THR A 35 2.99 -1.22 -4.64
CA THR A 35 2.56 -0.33 -3.55
C THR A 35 2.64 1.12 -4.01
N LEU A 36 1.52 1.84 -3.94
CA LEU A 36 1.42 3.27 -4.25
C LEU A 36 1.28 4.07 -2.95
N THR A 37 2.24 4.94 -2.67
CA THR A 37 2.30 5.73 -1.43
C THR A 37 2.55 7.20 -1.72
N GLN A 38 2.00 8.09 -0.89
CA GLN A 38 2.37 9.50 -0.91
C GLN A 38 3.55 9.74 0.03
N ALA A 39 4.67 10.17 -0.53
CA ALA A 39 5.89 10.53 0.18
C ALA A 39 6.11 12.05 0.07
N GLY A 40 5.62 12.81 1.06
CA GLY A 40 5.69 14.28 1.04
C GLY A 40 4.89 14.88 -0.12
N THR A 41 5.60 15.58 -1.03
CA THR A 41 5.02 16.23 -2.21
C THR A 41 5.02 15.36 -3.47
N SER A 42 5.34 14.07 -3.33
CA SER A 42 5.36 13.13 -4.45
C SER A 42 4.53 11.90 -4.14
N VAL A 43 4.04 11.24 -5.18
CA VAL A 43 3.51 9.88 -5.10
C VAL A 43 4.54 8.93 -5.68
N VAL A 44 4.80 7.83 -4.99
CA VAL A 44 5.79 6.82 -5.34
C VAL A 44 5.10 5.47 -5.47
N ALA A 45 5.28 4.82 -6.62
CA ALA A 45 4.99 3.42 -6.83
C ALA A 45 6.26 2.59 -6.71
N SER A 46 6.21 1.52 -5.94
CA SER A 46 7.24 0.50 -5.85
C SER A 46 6.61 -0.85 -6.13
N GLY A 47 7.08 -1.53 -7.17
CA GLY A 47 6.60 -2.84 -7.57
C GLY A 47 7.66 -3.92 -7.36
N SER A 48 7.26 -5.06 -6.81
CA SER A 48 8.12 -6.23 -6.71
C SER A 48 7.31 -7.52 -6.68
N GLY A 49 7.94 -8.60 -7.09
CA GLY A 49 7.36 -9.94 -7.00
C GLY A 49 7.70 -10.81 -8.20
N LEU A 50 6.93 -11.88 -8.33
CA LEU A 50 7.06 -12.87 -9.39
C LEU A 50 5.80 -12.83 -10.26
N ILE A 51 5.93 -13.17 -11.53
CA ILE A 51 4.80 -13.31 -12.45
C ILE A 51 4.94 -14.66 -13.15
N ASP A 52 3.88 -15.46 -13.13
CA ASP A 52 3.75 -16.63 -14.01
C ASP A 52 2.86 -16.28 -15.21
N LEU A 53 3.43 -16.34 -16.41
CA LEU A 53 2.77 -16.06 -17.67
C LEU A 53 1.83 -17.19 -18.14
N THR A 54 1.80 -18.33 -17.45
CA THR A 54 0.92 -19.46 -17.80
C THR A 54 -0.54 -19.03 -17.83
N GLY A 55 -1.25 -19.37 -18.92
CA GLY A 55 -2.64 -18.98 -19.13
C GLY A 55 -2.83 -17.67 -19.90
N LEU A 56 -1.76 -16.89 -20.09
CA LEU A 56 -1.80 -15.70 -20.94
C LEU A 56 -1.46 -16.02 -22.40
N THR A 57 -1.94 -15.17 -23.30
CA THR A 57 -1.62 -15.24 -24.74
C THR A 57 -0.62 -14.14 -25.10
N PHE A 58 0.54 -14.53 -25.60
CA PHE A 58 1.52 -13.56 -26.13
C PHE A 58 0.93 -12.81 -27.33
N GLU A 59 1.00 -11.48 -27.28
CA GLU A 59 0.46 -10.60 -28.32
C GLU A 59 1.56 -10.04 -29.22
N SER A 60 2.52 -9.32 -28.63
CA SER A 60 3.64 -8.75 -29.37
C SER A 60 4.84 -8.42 -28.47
N SER A 61 6.01 -8.27 -29.09
CA SER A 61 7.17 -7.59 -28.51
C SER A 61 7.37 -6.29 -29.29
N ALA A 62 7.80 -5.21 -28.64
CA ALA A 62 8.16 -3.90 -29.23
C ALA A 62 7.15 -2.75 -29.17
N SER A 63 6.45 -2.63 -28.05
CA SER A 63 5.58 -1.49 -27.80
C SER A 63 6.32 -0.37 -27.08
N ASN A 64 6.34 0.83 -27.68
CA ASN A 64 6.61 2.06 -26.93
C ASN A 64 5.40 2.29 -26.02
N ILE A 65 5.61 2.19 -24.72
CA ILE A 65 4.58 2.51 -23.74
C ILE A 65 5.06 3.62 -22.83
N THR A 66 4.11 4.47 -22.45
CA THR A 66 4.37 5.56 -21.53
C THR A 66 4.18 5.06 -20.11
N ILE A 67 5.18 5.24 -19.26
CA ILE A 67 5.07 4.97 -17.82
C ILE A 67 4.09 5.98 -17.23
N ALA A 68 2.91 5.50 -16.85
CA ALA A 68 1.78 6.34 -16.48
C ALA A 68 0.77 5.57 -15.62
N ILE A 69 -0.11 6.34 -14.99
CA ILE A 69 -1.28 5.83 -14.29
C ILE A 69 -2.54 6.47 -14.91
N ASN A 70 -3.62 5.70 -15.03
CA ASN A 70 -4.92 6.23 -15.44
C ASN A 70 -6.03 5.58 -14.60
N PRO A 71 -6.35 6.16 -13.43
CA PRO A 71 -7.28 5.56 -12.47
C PRO A 71 -8.69 5.31 -13.01
N SER A 72 -9.21 6.22 -13.83
CA SER A 72 -10.55 6.11 -14.42
C SER A 72 -10.65 4.99 -15.47
N ALA A 73 -9.53 4.59 -16.06
CA ALA A 73 -9.45 3.47 -17.00
C ALA A 73 -9.01 2.16 -16.33
N GLY A 74 -8.61 2.20 -15.05
CA GLY A 74 -8.10 1.03 -14.36
C GLY A 74 -6.75 0.55 -14.89
N THR A 75 -5.95 1.40 -15.53
CA THR A 75 -4.67 0.98 -16.14
C THR A 75 -3.47 1.62 -15.45
N MET A 76 -2.36 0.90 -15.36
CA MET A 76 -1.11 1.43 -14.85
C MET A 76 0.11 0.71 -15.41
N VAL A 77 1.17 1.45 -15.68
CA VAL A 77 2.49 0.89 -16.01
C VAL A 77 3.58 1.62 -15.27
N ILE A 78 4.44 0.87 -14.59
CA ILE A 78 5.61 1.37 -13.86
C ILE A 78 6.90 0.80 -14.46
N GLY A 79 8.02 1.48 -14.22
CA GLY A 79 9.30 1.11 -14.81
C GLY A 79 10.09 2.33 -15.28
N PRO A 80 11.09 2.14 -16.15
CA PRO A 80 12.03 3.19 -16.53
C PRO A 80 11.36 4.29 -17.37
N THR A 81 11.56 5.56 -17.00
CA THR A 81 11.12 6.72 -17.81
C THR A 81 12.25 7.76 -17.96
N PRO A 82 12.57 8.24 -19.19
CA PRO A 82 11.96 7.80 -20.45
C PRO A 82 12.34 6.36 -20.79
N MET A 83 11.40 5.61 -21.37
CA MET A 83 11.72 4.28 -21.89
C MET A 83 12.63 4.41 -23.10
N THR A 84 13.71 3.64 -23.12
CA THR A 84 14.62 3.56 -24.26
C THR A 84 14.58 2.14 -24.83
N GLY A 85 14.32 2.04 -26.14
CA GLY A 85 14.21 0.76 -26.84
C GLY A 85 12.90 0.01 -26.63
N ASN A 86 12.71 -1.01 -27.46
CA ASN A 86 11.55 -1.92 -27.46
C ASN A 86 11.64 -2.88 -26.27
N ALA A 87 11.33 -2.38 -25.06
CA ALA A 87 11.73 -3.02 -23.81
C ALA A 87 10.66 -3.95 -23.18
N GLY A 88 9.47 -4.08 -23.75
CA GLY A 88 8.39 -4.90 -23.17
C GLY A 88 7.79 -5.94 -24.13
N ASP A 89 7.40 -7.07 -23.55
CA ASP A 89 6.51 -8.08 -24.13
C ASP A 89 5.10 -7.89 -23.58
N GLN A 90 4.11 -8.17 -24.42
CA GLN A 90 2.68 -8.04 -24.12
C GLN A 90 1.99 -9.39 -24.05
N TYR A 91 1.17 -9.56 -23.03
CA TYR A 91 0.42 -10.78 -22.78
C TYR A 91 -1.04 -10.45 -22.45
N PHE A 92 -1.96 -10.91 -23.29
CA PHE A 92 -3.40 -10.71 -23.11
C PHE A 92 -4.03 -11.80 -22.25
N GLY A 93 -5.01 -11.44 -21.43
CA GLY A 93 -5.82 -12.37 -20.65
C GLY A 93 -6.14 -11.92 -19.23
N LEU A 94 -5.76 -10.70 -18.84
CA LEU A 94 -5.97 -10.19 -17.50
C LEU A 94 -7.44 -9.84 -17.31
N SER A 95 -7.98 -10.20 -16.15
CA SER A 95 -9.31 -9.82 -15.68
C SER A 95 -9.18 -9.16 -14.31
N GLY A 96 -9.85 -8.03 -14.10
CA GLY A 96 -9.73 -7.28 -12.87
C GLY A 96 -10.49 -5.96 -12.87
N PRO A 97 -10.15 -5.04 -11.96
CA PRO A 97 -10.77 -3.73 -11.86
C PRO A 97 -10.65 -2.93 -13.15
N THR A 98 -11.75 -2.31 -13.57
CA THR A 98 -11.79 -1.36 -14.69
C THR A 98 -11.58 0.09 -14.24
N THR A 99 -11.43 0.31 -12.93
CA THR A 99 -11.13 1.60 -12.32
C THR A 99 -10.55 1.39 -10.93
N PHE A 100 -9.64 2.29 -10.52
CA PHE A 100 -9.17 2.44 -9.14
C PHE A 100 -9.20 3.90 -8.68
N GLY A 101 -10.08 4.69 -9.29
CA GLY A 101 -10.31 6.09 -8.96
C GLY A 101 -10.83 6.93 -10.12
N SER A 102 -11.04 8.22 -9.89
CA SER A 102 -11.61 9.16 -10.87
C SER A 102 -10.56 9.89 -11.70
N GLY A 103 -9.28 9.69 -11.42
CA GLY A 103 -8.18 10.39 -12.09
C GLY A 103 -8.01 10.04 -13.56
N GLY A 104 -7.44 10.97 -14.32
CA GLY A 104 -7.09 10.77 -15.72
C GLY A 104 -5.65 10.27 -15.93
N PHE A 105 -5.29 10.12 -17.20
CA PHE A 105 -3.95 9.70 -17.62
C PHE A 105 -2.88 10.69 -17.14
N THR A 106 -1.95 10.20 -16.31
CA THR A 106 -0.88 10.99 -15.72
C THR A 106 0.47 10.28 -15.87
N VAL A 107 1.38 10.91 -16.61
CA VAL A 107 2.72 10.39 -16.88
C VAL A 107 3.62 10.50 -15.65
N ALA A 108 4.39 9.45 -15.36
CA ALA A 108 5.38 9.46 -14.29
C ALA A 108 6.55 10.40 -14.61
N THR A 109 7.03 11.14 -13.61
CA THR A 109 8.16 12.06 -13.75
C THR A 109 9.50 11.33 -13.82
N ARG A 110 9.64 10.23 -13.05
CA ARG A 110 10.83 9.39 -12.96
C ARG A 110 10.42 7.95 -12.70
N GLY A 111 11.30 7.01 -12.97
CA GLY A 111 11.05 5.59 -12.76
C GLY A 111 12.24 4.76 -13.20
N SER A 112 12.33 3.52 -12.72
CA SER A 112 13.47 2.63 -12.93
C SER A 112 13.07 1.16 -12.81
N GLY A 113 14.01 0.26 -13.12
CA GLY A 113 13.83 -1.18 -12.97
C GLY A 113 13.18 -1.81 -14.20
N ASP A 114 12.39 -2.84 -13.95
CA ASP A 114 11.65 -3.58 -14.97
C ASP A 114 10.42 -2.80 -15.43
N ILE A 115 10.00 -2.97 -16.68
CA ILE A 115 8.67 -2.53 -17.09
C ILE A 115 7.65 -3.57 -16.62
N VAL A 116 6.72 -3.14 -15.78
CA VAL A 116 5.60 -3.98 -15.34
C VAL A 116 4.32 -3.17 -15.25
N GLY A 117 3.21 -3.72 -15.73
CA GLY A 117 1.91 -3.08 -15.58
C GLY A 117 0.80 -3.72 -16.38
N GLU A 118 -0.40 -3.18 -16.23
CA GLU A 118 -1.61 -3.60 -16.91
C GLU A 118 -2.18 -2.44 -17.73
N VAL A 119 -2.63 -2.77 -18.95
CA VAL A 119 -3.42 -1.87 -19.79
C VAL A 119 -4.51 -2.67 -20.51
N PHE A 120 -5.77 -2.43 -20.14
CA PHE A 120 -6.96 -2.99 -20.82
C PHE A 120 -6.94 -4.53 -20.99
N GLY A 121 -6.54 -5.25 -19.96
CA GLY A 121 -6.43 -6.72 -19.98
C GLY A 121 -5.12 -7.25 -20.55
N THR A 122 -4.18 -6.37 -20.91
CA THR A 122 -2.84 -6.73 -21.38
C THR A 122 -1.80 -6.44 -20.30
N LEU A 123 -1.04 -7.47 -19.93
CA LEU A 123 0.12 -7.38 -19.06
C LEU A 123 1.36 -7.00 -19.87
N TYR A 124 2.13 -6.08 -19.32
CA TYR A 124 3.45 -5.71 -19.80
C TYR A 124 4.50 -6.28 -18.84
N VAL A 125 5.50 -6.95 -19.39
CA VAL A 125 6.69 -7.44 -18.69
C VAL A 125 7.95 -7.13 -19.50
N PRO A 126 9.16 -7.18 -18.93
CA PRO A 126 10.38 -6.98 -19.70
C PRO A 126 10.47 -7.94 -20.88
N LYS A 127 11.04 -7.47 -21.99
CA LYS A 127 11.25 -8.30 -23.17
C LYS A 127 12.09 -9.54 -22.84
N GLY A 128 11.59 -10.72 -23.18
CA GLY A 128 12.24 -11.99 -22.91
C GLY A 128 12.12 -12.45 -21.45
N TYR A 129 11.18 -11.88 -20.68
CA TYR A 129 10.87 -12.34 -19.34
C TYR A 129 10.50 -13.83 -19.33
N VAL A 130 10.97 -14.54 -18.31
CA VAL A 130 10.68 -15.95 -18.06
C VAL A 130 9.91 -16.02 -16.75
N SER A 131 8.81 -16.78 -16.72
CA SER A 131 7.95 -16.93 -15.53
C SER A 131 8.77 -17.17 -14.26
N ASP A 132 8.29 -16.61 -13.15
CA ASP A 132 8.84 -16.73 -11.80
C ASP A 132 10.23 -16.12 -11.59
N ASN A 133 10.79 -15.42 -12.58
CA ASN A 133 11.94 -14.57 -12.33
C ASN A 133 11.52 -13.31 -11.54
N PRO A 134 12.33 -12.86 -10.58
CA PRO A 134 12.01 -11.68 -9.79
C PRO A 134 12.01 -10.42 -10.64
N LEU A 135 10.95 -9.63 -10.46
CA LEU A 135 10.78 -8.33 -11.07
C LEU A 135 10.84 -7.24 -10.00
N SER A 136 11.40 -6.09 -10.35
CA SER A 136 11.46 -4.92 -9.49
C SER A 136 11.31 -3.64 -10.31
N SER A 137 10.33 -2.81 -9.99
CA SER A 137 10.02 -1.60 -10.75
C SER A 137 9.70 -0.42 -9.84
N SER A 138 9.91 0.80 -10.35
CA SER A 138 9.51 2.01 -9.65
C SER A 138 8.95 3.06 -10.60
N ALA A 139 8.08 3.91 -10.08
CA ALA A 139 7.63 5.14 -10.73
C ALA A 139 7.36 6.23 -9.69
N THR A 140 7.64 7.48 -10.03
CA THR A 140 7.41 8.64 -9.17
C THR A 140 6.70 9.74 -9.93
N TRP A 141 5.63 10.27 -9.34
CA TRP A 141 4.93 11.47 -9.77
C TRP A 141 5.29 12.60 -8.82
N ASN A 142 6.11 13.54 -9.29
CA ASN A 142 6.49 14.70 -8.50
C ASN A 142 5.38 15.75 -8.46
N ASN A 143 5.30 16.50 -7.37
CA ASN A 143 4.29 17.54 -7.15
C ASN A 143 2.86 16.97 -7.25
N ALA A 144 2.67 15.76 -6.72
CA ALA A 144 1.42 15.03 -6.76
C ALA A 144 1.06 14.49 -5.37
N THR A 145 -0.24 14.33 -5.17
CA THR A 145 -0.87 13.67 -4.01
C THR A 145 -1.77 12.56 -4.53
N LEU A 146 -2.16 11.61 -3.68
CA LEU A 146 -3.12 10.56 -4.09
C LEU A 146 -4.43 11.18 -4.62
N ASN A 147 -4.90 12.23 -3.94
CA ASN A 147 -6.09 12.96 -4.35
C ASN A 147 -5.92 13.68 -5.70
N SER A 148 -4.77 14.33 -5.94
CA SER A 148 -4.54 15.02 -7.22
C SER A 148 -4.35 14.06 -8.39
N LEU A 149 -3.83 12.86 -8.13
CA LEU A 149 -3.82 11.78 -9.13
C LEU A 149 -5.22 11.16 -9.31
N GLY A 150 -6.17 11.44 -8.42
CA GLY A 150 -7.52 10.88 -8.45
C GLY A 150 -7.54 9.36 -8.21
N VAL A 151 -6.59 8.83 -7.44
CA VAL A 151 -6.59 7.42 -7.01
C VAL A 151 -7.40 7.25 -5.72
N THR A 152 -8.07 6.11 -5.58
CA THR A 152 -8.83 5.76 -4.38
C THR A 152 -8.07 4.70 -3.58
N PRO A 153 -7.74 4.94 -2.29
CA PRO A 153 -7.06 3.94 -1.46
C PRO A 153 -7.77 2.58 -1.43
N GLY A 154 -7.00 1.50 -1.47
CA GLY A 154 -7.50 0.14 -1.57
C GLY A 154 -6.57 -0.79 -2.36
N ALA A 155 -6.90 -2.08 -2.34
CA ALA A 155 -6.20 -3.11 -3.11
C ALA A 155 -7.01 -3.47 -4.37
N TYR A 156 -6.34 -3.44 -5.52
CA TYR A 156 -6.91 -3.69 -6.84
C TYR A 156 -6.12 -4.81 -7.49
N GLU A 157 -6.77 -5.94 -7.75
CA GLU A 157 -6.09 -7.15 -8.22
C GLU A 157 -6.57 -7.55 -9.61
N TRP A 158 -5.61 -7.69 -10.53
CA TRP A 158 -5.83 -8.34 -11.82
C TRP A 158 -5.32 -9.78 -11.74
N THR A 159 -6.11 -10.71 -12.26
CA THR A 159 -5.81 -12.15 -12.26
C THR A 159 -6.03 -12.71 -13.66
N TRP A 160 -5.35 -13.81 -13.98
CA TRP A 160 -5.53 -14.54 -15.26
C TRP A 160 -5.53 -16.06 -15.10
N GLY A 161 -5.42 -16.54 -13.87
CA GLY A 161 -5.49 -17.96 -13.55
C GLY A 161 -5.50 -18.20 -12.05
N THR A 162 -5.41 -19.47 -11.67
CA THR A 162 -5.48 -19.93 -10.27
C THR A 162 -4.15 -20.48 -9.76
N GLY A 163 -3.10 -20.43 -10.58
CA GLY A 163 -1.75 -20.83 -10.21
C GLY A 163 -1.06 -19.77 -9.35
N SER A 164 0.08 -20.17 -8.78
CA SER A 164 0.93 -19.24 -8.04
C SER A 164 1.37 -18.10 -8.95
N ASN A 165 1.45 -16.88 -8.44
CA ASN A 165 2.00 -15.72 -9.15
C ASN A 165 1.24 -15.32 -10.44
N GLN A 166 -0.02 -15.77 -10.59
CA GLN A 166 -0.90 -15.42 -11.71
C GLN A 166 -1.80 -14.20 -11.39
N ASN A 167 -1.24 -13.24 -10.63
CA ASN A 167 -1.89 -12.00 -10.26
C ASN A 167 -0.93 -10.80 -10.25
N LEU A 168 -1.51 -9.62 -10.45
CA LEU A 168 -0.89 -8.31 -10.29
C LEU A 168 -1.78 -7.50 -9.34
N THR A 169 -1.22 -7.02 -8.24
CA THR A 169 -1.96 -6.23 -7.25
C THR A 169 -1.43 -4.80 -7.20
N LEU A 170 -2.31 -3.82 -7.30
CA LEU A 170 -2.05 -2.42 -6.93
C LEU A 170 -2.60 -2.17 -5.53
N ASP A 171 -1.72 -1.93 -4.58
CA ASP A 171 -2.06 -1.55 -3.20
C ASP A 171 -1.83 -0.05 -3.00
N ILE A 172 -2.93 0.69 -2.90
CA ILE A 172 -2.93 2.15 -2.73
C ILE A 172 -3.08 2.48 -1.25
N MET A 173 -1.97 2.85 -0.63
CA MET A 173 -1.91 3.17 0.79
C MET A 173 -2.60 4.50 1.06
N ALA A 174 -3.49 4.54 2.05
CA ALA A 174 -4.09 5.80 2.49
C ALA A 174 -3.00 6.76 2.97
N ALA A 175 -3.10 8.05 2.61
CA ALA A 175 -2.21 9.06 3.16
C ALA A 175 -2.43 9.13 4.69
N PRO A 176 -1.35 9.19 5.50
CA PRO A 176 -1.50 9.37 6.94
C PRO A 176 -2.27 10.66 7.21
N VAL A 177 -3.47 10.53 7.77
CA VAL A 177 -4.30 11.67 8.15
C VAL A 177 -3.59 12.37 9.31
N PRO A 178 -3.25 13.67 9.21
CA PRO A 178 -2.76 14.41 10.37
C PRO A 178 -3.84 14.35 11.45
N GLU A 179 -3.52 13.75 12.61
CA GLU A 179 -4.45 13.78 13.74
C GLU A 179 -4.84 15.24 14.00
N PRO A 180 -6.13 15.59 13.98
CA PRO A 180 -6.54 16.95 14.27
C PRO A 180 -5.97 17.32 15.64
N SER A 181 -5.49 18.54 15.76
CA SER A 181 -5.09 19.22 16.99
C SER A 181 -6.20 19.31 18.07
N ALA A 182 -7.22 18.46 18.00
CA ALA A 182 -8.26 18.26 19.00
C ALA A 182 -7.69 17.93 20.38
N LEU A 183 -6.57 17.20 20.47
CA LEU A 183 -5.86 16.96 21.73
C LEU A 183 -5.23 18.26 22.29
N SER A 184 -4.71 19.13 21.41
CA SER A 184 -4.18 20.44 21.78
C SER A 184 -5.30 21.38 22.25
N ALA A 185 -6.45 21.38 21.56
CA ALA A 185 -7.61 22.19 21.91
C ALA A 185 -8.26 21.75 23.22
N LEU A 186 -8.35 20.44 23.49
CA LEU A 186 -8.84 19.89 24.76
C LEU A 186 -7.89 20.24 25.92
N GLY A 187 -6.57 20.14 25.70
CA GLY A 187 -5.55 20.50 26.69
C GLY A 187 -5.59 21.98 27.10
N VAL A 188 -5.71 22.89 26.13
CA VAL A 188 -5.84 24.33 26.40
C VAL A 188 -7.19 24.66 27.06
N GLY A 189 -8.27 24.01 26.64
CA GLY A 189 -9.60 24.19 27.23
C GLY A 189 -9.66 23.80 28.71
N LEU A 190 -9.08 22.66 29.09
CA LEU A 190 -9.02 22.21 30.49
C LEU A 190 -8.09 23.09 31.35
N ALA A 191 -6.97 23.56 30.79
CA ALA A 191 -6.08 24.49 31.47
C ALA A 191 -6.76 25.86 31.75
N ALA A 192 -7.52 26.38 30.78
CA ALA A 192 -8.28 27.62 30.95
C ALA A 192 -9.38 27.49 32.02
N LEU A 193 -10.08 26.35 32.08
CA LEU A 193 -11.10 26.07 33.10
C LEU A 193 -10.49 25.91 34.50
N ALA A 194 -9.32 25.26 34.63
CA ALA A 194 -8.62 25.12 35.90
C ALA A 194 -8.14 26.48 36.44
N LEU A 195 -7.61 27.35 35.57
CA LEU A 195 -7.20 28.70 35.93
C LEU A 195 -8.39 29.58 36.33
N ALA A 196 -9.52 29.49 35.62
CA ALA A 196 -10.75 30.21 35.97
C ALA A 196 -11.33 29.75 37.32
N GLY A 197 -11.25 28.45 37.63
CA GLY A 197 -11.69 27.90 38.93
C GLY A 197 -10.83 28.39 40.11
N LEU A 198 -9.51 28.47 39.93
CA LEU A 198 -8.59 28.99 40.94
C LEU A 198 -8.80 30.48 41.21
N TRP A 199 -9.11 31.25 40.16
CA TRP A 199 -9.39 32.69 40.28
C TRP A 199 -10.69 32.98 41.05
N ARG A 200 -11.73 32.15 40.88
CA ARG A 200 -12.99 32.28 41.64
C ARG A 200 -12.81 31.97 43.12
N ARG A 201 -12.02 30.95 43.48
CA ARG A 201 -11.76 30.59 44.89
C ARG A 201 -11.03 31.69 45.65
N ARG A 202 -10.10 32.40 45.02
CA ARG A 202 -9.34 33.50 45.66
C ARG A 202 -10.17 34.77 45.93
N ARG A 203 -11.35 34.91 45.32
CA ARG A 203 -12.23 36.08 45.51
C ARG A 203 -13.29 35.87 46.61
N GLN A 204 -13.40 34.67 47.17
CA GLN A 204 -14.40 34.34 48.20
C GLN A 204 -13.78 34.14 49.60
N THR A 205 -12.50 34.45 49.78
CA THR A 205 -11.78 34.54 51.05
C THR A 205 -11.31 35.96 51.25
#